data_AF-A0A831YGL1-F1
#
_entry.id   AF-A0A831YGL1-F1
#
_cell.length_a   1.000
_cell.length_b   1.000
_cell.length_c   1.000
_cell.angle_alpha   90.00
_cell.angle_beta   90.00
_cell.angle_gamma   90.00
#
_symmetry.space_group_name_H-M   'P 1'
#
loop_
_entity.id
_entity.type
_entity.pdbx_description
1 polymer ?
#
loop_
_entity_poly.entity_id
_entity_poly.type
_entity_poly.pdbx_seq_one_letter_code
_entity_poly.pdbx_strand_id
1 'polypeptide(L)'
;MLRIKITAEVDDIRRDYNITYGRYGSNEARSYATARADAPGGREADAERFSALIKALTGKEPWIVKRGDGRIDIICGRGHLDGFKRYAELADAIEKWLEEMGL
;
A
#
# COMPACT_ATOMS: atom_id res chain seq x y z
N MET A 1 -1.51 -8.61 -12.08
CA MET A 1 -1.09 -8.16 -10.73
C MET A 1 -0.17 -6.97 -10.93
N LEU A 2 -0.37 -5.90 -10.16
CA LEU A 2 0.47 -4.70 -10.23
C LEU A 2 1.31 -4.59 -8.96
N ARG A 3 2.61 -4.33 -9.09
CA ARG A 3 3.51 -4.13 -7.95
C ARG A 3 4.14 -2.74 -8.02
N ILE A 4 3.94 -1.96 -6.96
CA ILE A 4 4.55 -0.65 -6.76
C ILE A 4 5.60 -0.80 -5.65
N LYS A 5 6.84 -0.41 -5.94
CA LYS A 5 7.92 -0.38 -4.95
C LYS A 5 8.30 1.07 -4.67
N ILE A 6 8.30 1.46 -3.41
CA ILE A 6 8.64 2.81 -2.95
C ILE A 6 9.71 2.68 -1.87
N THR A 7 10.80 3.42 -2.04
CA THR A 7 11.78 3.60 -0.97
C THR A 7 11.53 4.95 -0.33
N ALA A 8 11.36 4.97 0.99
CA ALA A 8 11.14 6.20 1.73
C ALA A 8 11.85 6.12 3.08
N GLU A 9 12.15 7.29 3.64
CA GLU A 9 12.57 7.45 5.01
C GLU A 9 11.45 8.17 5.76
N VAL A 10 10.98 7.56 6.84
CA VAL A 10 9.94 8.10 7.71
C VAL A 10 10.42 7.91 9.13
N ASP A 11 10.45 8.99 9.92
CA ASP A 11 10.95 8.94 11.30
C ASP A 11 12.40 8.39 11.37
N ASP A 12 13.28 8.94 10.51
CA ASP A 12 14.69 8.56 10.34
C ASP A 12 14.95 7.07 10.00
N ILE A 13 13.90 6.34 9.61
CA ILE A 13 13.97 4.93 9.27
C ILE A 13 13.72 4.74 7.77
N ARG A 14 14.79 4.41 7.04
CA ARG A 14 14.73 4.07 5.61
C ARG A 14 14.16 2.67 5.39
N ARG A 15 13.13 2.57 4.54
CA ARG A 15 12.49 1.30 4.17
C ARG A 15 12.10 1.21 2.70
N ASP A 16 12.11 -0.02 2.22
CA ASP A 16 11.51 -0.42 0.95
C ASP A 16 10.11 -1.00 1.20
N TYR A 17 9.10 -0.24 0.78
CA TYR A 17 7.69 -0.60 0.81
C TYR A 17 7.30 -1.26 -0.52
N ASN A 18 6.68 -2.42 -0.43
CA ASN A 18 6.19 -3.16 -1.59
C ASN A 18 4.67 -3.27 -1.49
N ILE A 19 3.96 -2.65 -2.43
CA ILE A 19 2.51 -2.66 -2.50
C ILE A 19 2.12 -3.51 -3.72
N THR A 20 1.42 -4.60 -3.48
CA THR A 20 0.99 -5.51 -4.55
C THR A 20 -0.52 -5.46 -4.68
N TYR A 21 -1.01 -4.89 -5.77
CA TYR A 21 -2.42 -4.85 -6.13
C TYR A 21 -2.82 -6.09 -6.93
N GLY A 22 -3.94 -6.68 -6.52
CA GLY A 22 -4.66 -7.73 -7.23
C GLY A 22 -6.11 -7.32 -7.47
N ARG A 23 -6.79 -8.10 -8.31
CA ARG A 23 -8.24 -8.06 -8.47
C ARG A 23 -8.85 -9.02 -7.44
N TYR A 24 -9.73 -8.51 -6.59
CA TYR A 24 -10.43 -9.27 -5.55
C TYR A 24 -11.94 -9.24 -5.77
N GLY A 25 -12.61 -10.35 -5.48
CA GLY A 25 -14.08 -10.46 -5.52
C GLY A 25 -14.70 -10.04 -6.86
N SER A 26 -15.82 -9.31 -6.78
CA SER A 26 -16.57 -8.75 -7.91
C SER A 26 -15.91 -7.48 -8.47
N ASN A 27 -14.63 -7.59 -8.87
CA ASN A 27 -13.88 -6.54 -9.56
C ASN A 27 -13.46 -5.36 -8.67
N GLU A 28 -12.78 -5.63 -7.56
CA GLU A 28 -12.14 -4.58 -6.75
C GLU A 28 -10.61 -4.64 -6.84
N ALA A 29 -9.96 -3.51 -7.13
CA ALA A 29 -8.51 -3.36 -6.99
C ALA A 29 -8.14 -3.25 -5.50
N ARG A 30 -7.35 -4.20 -4.99
CA ARG A 30 -6.93 -4.22 -3.58
C ARG A 30 -5.52 -4.75 -3.39
N SER A 31 -4.80 -4.19 -2.42
CA SER A 31 -3.51 -4.69 -1.94
C SER A 31 -3.57 -5.12 -0.49
N TYR A 32 -2.69 -6.05 -0.14
CA TYR A 32 -2.45 -6.47 1.24
C TYR A 32 -0.95 -6.41 1.52
N ALA A 33 -0.57 -5.67 2.55
CA ALA A 33 0.77 -5.68 3.13
C ALA A 33 0.65 -6.06 4.61
N THR A 34 1.65 -6.74 5.16
CA THR A 34 1.71 -7.05 6.59
C THR A 34 2.88 -6.30 7.21
N ALA A 35 2.65 -5.64 8.34
CA ALA A 35 3.67 -4.91 9.07
C ALA A 35 4.77 -5.85 9.56
N ARG A 36 6.02 -5.41 9.44
CA ARG A 36 7.20 -6.22 9.76
C ARG A 36 7.43 -6.32 11.26
N ALA A 37 7.61 -7.55 11.75
CA ALA A 37 7.85 -7.81 13.16
C ALA A 37 9.23 -7.31 13.64
N ASP A 38 10.21 -7.33 12.75
CA ASP A 38 11.60 -6.92 12.95
C ASP A 38 11.85 -5.43 12.62
N ALA A 39 10.78 -4.66 12.43
CA ALA A 39 10.93 -3.22 12.26
C ALA A 39 11.37 -2.55 13.58
N PRO A 40 12.21 -1.51 13.52
CA PRO A 40 12.46 -0.67 14.69
C PRO A 40 11.13 -0.17 15.30
N GLY A 41 10.92 -0.40 16.59
CA GLY A 41 9.65 -0.09 17.26
C GLY A 41 8.52 -1.11 17.02
N GLY A 42 8.78 -2.23 16.35
CA GLY A 42 7.84 -3.34 16.17
C GLY A 42 6.82 -3.14 15.04
N ARG A 43 5.80 -4.02 15.02
CA ARG A 43 4.78 -4.08 13.96
C ARG A 43 3.93 -2.81 13.91
N GLU A 44 3.55 -2.29 15.07
CA GLU A 44 2.72 -1.10 15.20
C GLU A 44 3.40 0.11 14.58
N ALA A 45 4.66 0.36 14.96
CA ALA A 45 5.43 1.48 14.42
C ALA A 45 5.67 1.35 12.91
N ASP A 46 5.88 0.13 12.40
CA ASP A 46 5.97 -0.11 10.95
C ASP A 46 4.66 0.19 10.21
N ALA A 47 3.54 -0.23 10.79
CA ALA A 47 2.21 0.03 10.23
C ALA A 47 1.88 1.52 10.21
N GLU A 48 2.23 2.26 11.27
CA GLU A 48 2.06 3.71 11.35
C GLU A 48 2.90 4.44 10.32
N ARG A 49 4.19 4.10 10.17
CA ARG A 49 5.06 4.69 9.14
C ARG A 49 4.56 4.42 7.73
N PHE A 50 4.12 3.19 7.45
CA PHE A 50 3.52 2.85 6.16
C PHE A 50 2.24 3.68 5.95
N SER A 51 1.35 3.74 6.93
CA SER A 51 0.10 4.51 6.85
C SER A 51 0.36 5.99 6.55
N ALA A 52 1.32 6.60 7.25
CA ALA A 52 1.73 7.97 7.03
C ALA A 52 2.26 8.19 5.59
N LEU A 53 3.10 7.27 5.09
CA LEU A 53 3.59 7.32 3.71
C LEU A 53 2.44 7.26 2.70
N ILE A 54 1.50 6.33 2.86
CA ILE A 54 0.36 6.18 1.93
C ILE A 54 -0.54 7.41 1.96
N LYS A 55 -0.81 7.96 3.14
CA LYS A 55 -1.57 9.20 3.29
C LYS A 55 -0.87 10.37 2.60
N ALA A 56 0.45 10.49 2.76
CA ALA A 56 1.21 11.55 2.11
C ALA A 56 1.16 11.46 0.58
N LEU A 57 1.31 10.25 0.02
CA LEU A 57 1.35 10.06 -1.43
C LEU A 57 -0.05 10.11 -2.08
N THR A 58 -1.07 9.57 -1.40
CA THR A 58 -2.40 9.37 -2.00
C THR A 58 -3.47 10.30 -1.44
N GLY A 59 -3.20 10.99 -0.33
CA GLY A 59 -4.18 11.77 0.43
C GLY A 59 -5.21 10.94 1.20
N LYS A 60 -5.06 9.61 1.23
CA LYS A 60 -5.99 8.68 1.91
C LYS A 60 -5.22 7.74 2.84
N GLU A 61 -5.79 7.50 4.02
CA GLU A 61 -5.24 6.52 4.96
C GLU A 61 -5.66 5.11 4.57
N PRO A 62 -4.72 4.14 4.58
CA PRO A 62 -5.03 2.74 4.36
C PRO A 62 -5.80 2.16 5.55
N TRP A 63 -6.47 1.03 5.33
CA TRP A 63 -7.10 0.30 6.43
C TRP A 63 -6.06 -0.53 7.17
N ILE A 64 -5.99 -0.35 8.49
CA ILE A 64 -5.15 -1.15 9.38
C ILE A 64 -6.02 -2.17 10.11
N VAL A 65 -5.71 -3.45 9.92
CA VAL A 65 -6.44 -4.57 10.54
C VAL A 65 -5.50 -5.35 11.44
N LYS A 66 -5.72 -5.28 12.76
CA LYS A 66 -5.05 -6.13 13.74
C LYS A 66 -5.72 -7.51 13.78
N ARG A 67 -4.94 -8.57 13.60
CA ARG A 67 -5.42 -9.96 13.62
C ARG A 67 -5.16 -10.59 14.99
N GLY A 68 -5.94 -11.65 15.30
CA GLY A 68 -5.80 -12.39 16.55
C GLY A 68 -4.46 -13.12 16.73
N ASP A 69 -3.71 -13.34 15.65
CA ASP A 69 -2.36 -13.91 15.66
C ASP A 69 -1.24 -12.85 15.79
N GLY A 70 -1.61 -11.59 16.08
CA GLY A 70 -0.67 -10.49 16.24
C GLY A 70 -0.13 -9.91 14.94
N ARG A 71 -0.60 -10.35 13.76
CA ARG A 71 -0.32 -9.68 12.49
C ARG A 71 -1.10 -8.37 12.38
N ILE A 72 -0.49 -7.40 11.72
CA ILE A 72 -1.14 -6.13 11.36
C ILE A 72 -1.13 -6.04 9.84
N ASP A 73 -2.31 -6.09 9.23
CA ASP A 73 -2.46 -5.92 7.80
C ASP A 73 -2.77 -4.47 7.46
N ILE A 74 -2.15 -4.00 6.38
CA ILE A 74 -2.29 -2.67 5.82
C ILE A 74 -2.88 -2.86 4.42
N ILE A 75 -4.07 -2.32 4.20
CA ILE A 75 -4.86 -2.60 3.01
C ILE A 75 -5.05 -1.30 2.24
N CYS A 76 -4.70 -1.31 0.96
CA CYS A 76 -4.96 -0.21 0.04
C CYS A 76 -5.96 -0.66 -1.03
N GLY A 77 -7.04 0.09 -1.20
CA GLY A 77 -8.07 -0.15 -2.24
C GLY A 77 -7.92 0.77 -3.45
N ARG A 78 -8.91 0.71 -4.36
CA ARG A 78 -9.00 1.53 -5.59
C ARG A 78 -8.69 3.01 -5.37
N GLY A 79 -9.26 3.62 -4.34
CA GLY A 79 -9.03 5.05 -4.06
C GLY A 79 -7.59 5.41 -3.70
N HIS A 80 -6.79 4.48 -3.19
CA HIS A 80 -5.35 4.68 -2.95
C HIS A 80 -4.57 4.52 -4.25
N LEU A 81 -4.93 3.51 -5.05
CA LEU A 81 -4.36 3.27 -6.37
C LEU A 81 -4.55 4.49 -7.29
N ASP A 82 -5.73 5.10 -7.27
CA ASP A 82 -6.01 6.34 -8.00
C ASP A 82 -5.18 7.52 -7.48
N GLY A 83 -4.90 7.56 -6.18
CA GLY A 83 -4.00 8.56 -5.60
C GLY A 83 -2.57 8.45 -6.14
N PHE A 84 -2.09 7.25 -6.43
CA PHE A 84 -0.77 7.04 -7.04
C PHE A 84 -0.68 7.53 -8.49
N LYS A 85 -1.80 7.70 -9.20
CA LYS A 85 -1.81 8.25 -10.57
C LYS A 85 -1.40 9.73 -10.65
N ARG A 86 -1.25 10.41 -9.50
CA ARG A 86 -0.67 11.77 -9.45
C ARG A 86 0.81 11.80 -9.85
N TYR A 87 1.48 10.65 -9.79
CA TYR A 87 2.87 10.47 -10.20
C TYR A 87 2.89 9.96 -11.64
N ALA A 88 3.47 10.74 -12.56
CA ALA A 88 3.49 10.43 -13.98
C ALA A 88 4.19 9.09 -14.27
N GLU A 89 5.19 8.73 -13.46
CA GLU A 89 5.94 7.48 -13.57
C GLU A 89 5.09 6.24 -13.25
N LEU A 90 3.97 6.41 -12.54
CA LEU A 90 3.07 5.33 -12.15
C LEU A 90 1.77 5.32 -12.95
N ALA A 91 1.33 6.47 -13.47
CA ALA A 91 0.01 6.64 -14.07
C ALA A 91 -0.29 5.63 -15.18
N ASP A 92 0.57 5.55 -16.20
CA ASP A 92 0.37 4.68 -17.36
C ASP A 92 0.32 3.20 -16.98
N ALA A 93 1.22 2.78 -16.08
CA ALA A 93 1.29 1.40 -15.60
C ALA A 93 0.05 1.02 -14.79
N ILE A 94 -0.51 1.96 -14.02
CA ILE A 94 -1.74 1.77 -13.27
C ILE A 94 -2.92 1.65 -14.23
N GLU A 95 -3.07 2.59 -15.18
CA GLU A 95 -4.20 2.62 -16.13
C GLU A 95 -4.25 1.37 -16.99
N LYS A 96 -3.12 0.97 -17.57
CA LYS A 96 -3.02 -0.27 -18.34
C LYS A 96 -3.42 -1.49 -17.51
N TRP A 97 -2.94 -1.57 -16.26
CA TRP A 97 -3.28 -2.70 -15.40
C TRP A 97 -4.77 -2.76 -15.07
N LEU A 98 -5.43 -1.61 -14.89
CA LEU A 98 -6.86 -1.56 -14.61
C LEU A 98 -7.69 -2.02 -15.81
N GLU A 99 -7.33 -1.56 -17.00
CA GLU A 99 -7.95 -2.01 -18.26
C GLU A 99 -7.81 -3.53 -18.43
N GLU A 100 -6.61 -4.07 -18.26
CA GLU A 100 -6.35 -5.53 -18.34
C GLU A 100 -7.20 -6.33 -17.34
N MET A 101 -7.48 -5.77 -16.17
CA MET A 101 -8.27 -6.42 -15.13
C MET A 101 -9.77 -6.16 -15.23
N GLY A 102 -10.22 -5.26 -16.11
CA GLY A 102 -11.60 -4.82 -16.20
C GLY A 102 -12.08 -4.06 -14.95
N LEU A 103 -11.25 -3.14 -14.44
CA LEU A 103 -11.41 -2.39 -13.17
C LEU A 103 -11.45 -0.86 -13.36
#